data_AF-A0AAW0Y9F5-F1
#
_entry.id   AF-A0AAW0Y9F5-F1
#
_cell.length_a   1.000
_cell.length_b   1.000
_cell.length_c   1.000
_cell.angle_alpha   90.00
_cell.angle_beta   90.00
_cell.angle_gamma   90.00
#
_symmetry.space_group_name_H-M   'P 1'
#
loop_
_entity.id
_entity.type
_entity.pdbx_description
1 polymer ?
#
loop_
_entity_poly.entity_id
_entity_poly.type
_entity_poly.pdbx_seq_one_letter_code
_entity_poly.pdbx_strand_id
1 'polypeptide(L)'
;MKSLLVVAVCGAFLLEAAVGHASGYDWECDESVSALCPEVDPALPVYLANPDDCRAFCECSAGTAYIFLCDPGLLYNDVLEMCDWADDVDCGNRPYQVAVPADVPGTL
;
A
#
# COMPACT_ATOMS: atom_id res chain seq x y z
N MET A 1 -40.22 21.18 16.56
CA MET A 1 -40.77 22.32 15.78
C MET A 1 -40.65 23.57 16.67
N LYS A 2 -39.55 24.32 16.69
CA LYS A 2 -39.03 25.33 15.73
C LYS A 2 -37.59 25.64 16.23
N SER A 3 -36.48 25.46 15.49
CA SER A 3 -35.91 26.37 14.47
C SER A 3 -36.09 27.85 14.83
N LEU A 4 -35.12 28.77 14.82
CA LEU A 4 -33.76 28.83 14.27
C LEU A 4 -33.13 30.18 14.75
N LEU A 5 -31.80 30.33 14.62
CA LEU A 5 -30.97 31.56 14.44
C LEU A 5 -29.87 31.72 15.50
N VAL A 6 -28.66 31.20 15.23
CA VAL A 6 -27.55 31.78 14.43
C VAL A 6 -26.76 32.83 15.23
N VAL A 7 -25.59 32.42 15.71
CA VAL A 7 -24.45 33.30 15.95
C VAL A 7 -23.33 32.83 15.03
N ALA A 8 -22.89 33.73 14.16
CA ALA A 8 -21.92 33.51 13.11
C ALA A 8 -20.50 33.89 13.56
N VAL A 9 -19.57 32.94 13.35
CA VAL A 9 -18.19 33.07 12.82
C VAL A 9 -17.15 33.93 13.57
N CYS A 10 -16.07 33.28 14.05
CA CYS A 10 -14.68 33.45 13.53
C CYS A 10 -13.66 32.71 14.42
N GLY A 11 -12.84 31.81 13.85
CA GLY A 11 -11.54 31.43 14.45
C GLY A 11 -11.26 29.94 14.65
N ALA A 12 -10.95 29.24 13.55
CA ALA A 12 -9.94 28.19 13.40
C ALA A 12 -9.56 27.33 14.63
N PHE A 13 -10.08 26.10 14.69
CA PHE A 13 -9.29 24.93 15.08
C PHE A 13 -9.14 24.05 13.83
N LEU A 14 -8.21 24.44 12.97
CA LEU A 14 -7.63 23.58 11.96
C LEU A 14 -6.44 22.88 12.62
N LEU A 15 -6.60 21.59 12.93
CA LEU A 15 -5.45 20.70 13.09
C LEU A 15 -5.82 19.39 12.40
N GLU A 16 -5.46 19.36 11.12
CA GLU A 16 -4.94 18.22 10.36
C GLU A 16 -5.73 16.91 10.34
N ALA A 17 -6.26 16.64 9.15
CA ALA A 17 -6.55 15.35 8.53
C ALA A 17 -6.30 14.08 9.37
N ALA A 18 -7.39 13.47 9.80
CA ALA A 18 -7.49 12.02 9.90
C ALA A 18 -8.64 11.57 8.99
N VAL A 19 -8.51 11.79 7.69
CA VAL A 19 -9.10 10.85 6.73
C VAL A 19 -8.07 9.73 6.57
N GLY A 20 -7.79 9.02 7.67
CA GLY A 20 -7.19 7.71 7.59
C GLY A 20 -8.33 6.78 7.21
N HIS A 21 -8.31 6.24 6.00
CA HIS A 21 -9.19 5.14 5.66
C HIS A 21 -8.80 3.99 6.59
N ALA A 22 -9.65 3.70 7.57
CA ALA A 22 -9.52 2.50 8.37
C ALA A 22 -9.92 1.29 7.51
N SER A 23 -9.05 0.88 6.59
CA SER A 23 -9.03 -0.45 5.97
C SER A 23 -7.89 -1.23 6.62
N GLY A 24 -8.08 -1.59 7.89
CA GLY A 24 -7.16 -2.46 8.65
C GLY A 24 -7.17 -3.91 8.15
N TYR A 25 -6.94 -4.11 6.86
CA TYR A 25 -6.77 -5.40 6.23
C TYR A 25 -5.45 -5.33 5.43
N ASP A 26 -4.54 -6.24 5.75
CA ASP A 26 -3.12 -6.34 5.39
C ASP A 26 -2.77 -6.46 3.88
N TRP A 27 -3.67 -6.06 2.97
CA TRP A 27 -3.52 -6.28 1.52
C TRP A 27 -3.32 -4.98 0.72
N GLU A 28 -3.22 -3.82 1.38
CA GLU A 28 -2.90 -2.52 0.79
C GLU A 28 -1.46 -2.11 1.12
N CYS A 29 -0.76 -1.48 0.18
CA CYS A 29 0.55 -0.90 0.43
C CYS A 29 0.42 0.44 1.16
N ASP A 30 1.53 0.91 1.75
CA ASP A 30 1.57 2.22 2.40
C ASP A 30 1.03 3.32 1.47
N GLU A 31 0.31 4.28 2.04
CA GLU A 31 -0.30 5.40 1.30
C GLU A 31 0.72 6.18 0.47
N SER A 32 1.98 6.25 0.89
CA SER A 32 3.04 6.87 0.11
C SER A 32 3.37 6.12 -1.18
N VAL A 33 3.14 4.80 -1.21
CA VAL A 33 3.24 3.96 -2.42
C VAL A 33 2.00 4.17 -3.29
N SER A 34 0.80 4.19 -2.72
CA SER A 34 -0.45 4.51 -3.44
C SER A 34 -0.39 5.89 -4.12
N ALA A 35 0.28 6.87 -3.51
CA ALA A 35 0.49 8.19 -4.12
C ALA A 35 1.30 8.15 -5.44
N LEU A 36 1.98 7.06 -5.75
CA LEU A 36 2.70 6.85 -7.01
C LEU A 36 1.81 6.18 -8.08
N CYS A 37 0.65 5.66 -7.71
CA CYS A 37 -0.26 5.02 -8.65
C CYS A 37 -0.98 6.05 -9.53
N PRO A 38 -1.24 5.72 -10.80
CA PRO A 38 -2.11 6.54 -11.64
C PRO A 38 -3.55 6.48 -11.13
N GLU A 39 -4.26 7.61 -11.16
CA GLU A 39 -5.69 7.67 -10.79
C GLU A 39 -6.57 6.79 -11.70
N VAL A 40 -6.16 6.64 -12.97
CA VAL A 40 -6.85 5.80 -13.96
C VAL A 40 -5.91 4.70 -14.42
N ASP A 41 -6.40 3.47 -14.40
CA ASP A 41 -5.62 2.30 -14.80
C ASP A 41 -5.18 2.38 -16.26
N PRO A 42 -3.86 2.28 -16.53
CA PRO A 42 -3.35 2.23 -17.89
C PRO A 42 -3.61 0.88 -18.54
N ALA A 43 -3.26 0.75 -19.82
CA ALA A 43 -3.45 -0.49 -20.57
C ALA A 43 -2.55 -1.65 -20.09
N LEU A 44 -1.47 -1.34 -19.37
CA LEU A 44 -0.55 -2.30 -18.76
C LEU A 44 -0.58 -2.11 -17.24
N PRO A 45 -0.42 -3.19 -16.45
CA PRO A 45 -0.35 -3.07 -15.00
C PRO A 45 0.86 -2.23 -14.59
N VAL A 46 0.74 -1.55 -13.44
CA VAL A 46 1.82 -0.79 -12.82
C VAL A 46 2.22 -1.49 -11.54
N TYR A 47 3.48 -1.90 -11.47
CA TYR A 47 4.06 -2.56 -10.30
C TYR A 47 5.04 -1.62 -9.60
N LEU A 48 4.96 -1.57 -8.28
CA LEU A 48 5.81 -0.74 -7.41
C LEU A 48 6.47 -1.62 -6.36
N ALA A 49 7.71 -1.32 -5.99
CA ALA A 49 8.38 -2.06 -4.93
C ALA A 49 7.76 -1.73 -3.56
N ASN A 50 7.52 -2.75 -2.72
CA ASN A 50 7.12 -2.52 -1.34
C ASN A 50 8.36 -2.08 -0.52
N PRO A 51 8.36 -0.90 0.12
CA PRO A 51 9.51 -0.43 0.91
C PRO A 51 9.77 -1.27 2.17
N ASP A 52 8.76 -1.96 2.69
CA ASP A 52 8.78 -2.65 3.98
C ASP A 52 9.00 -4.17 3.86
N ASP A 53 8.93 -4.75 2.66
CA ASP A 53 9.27 -6.15 2.42
C ASP A 53 9.82 -6.36 1.00
N CYS A 54 11.08 -6.81 0.89
CA CYS A 54 11.71 -7.10 -0.39
C CYS A 54 11.06 -8.29 -1.13
N ARG A 55 10.36 -9.17 -0.42
CA ARG A 55 9.58 -10.26 -1.01
C ARG A 55 8.24 -9.78 -1.58
N ALA A 56 7.81 -8.56 -1.23
CA ALA A 56 6.54 -8.02 -1.65
C ALA A 56 6.69 -6.92 -2.70
N PHE A 57 5.63 -6.75 -3.47
CA PHE A 57 5.45 -5.64 -4.39
C PHE A 57 4.00 -5.17 -4.34
N CYS A 58 3.73 -4.08 -5.01
CA CYS A 58 2.42 -3.47 -5.07
C CYS A 58 1.93 -3.41 -6.51
N GLU A 59 0.69 -3.79 -6.76
CA GLU A 59 0.01 -3.54 -8.04
C GLU A 59 -0.96 -2.38 -7.87
N CYS A 60 -0.90 -1.40 -8.76
CA CYS A 60 -1.82 -0.28 -8.76
C CYS A 60 -3.16 -0.65 -9.38
N SER A 61 -4.24 -0.22 -8.75
CA SER A 61 -5.59 -0.24 -9.32
C SER A 61 -6.39 0.96 -8.80
N ALA A 62 -6.89 1.78 -9.72
CA ALA A 62 -7.70 2.97 -9.48
C ALA A 62 -7.11 3.94 -8.43
N GLY A 63 -5.79 4.19 -8.51
CA GLY A 63 -5.08 5.08 -7.59
C GLY A 63 -4.66 4.45 -6.25
N THR A 64 -4.96 3.18 -6.00
CA THR A 64 -4.56 2.46 -4.78
C THR A 64 -3.56 1.36 -5.11
N ALA A 65 -2.52 1.23 -4.29
CA ALA A 65 -1.51 0.17 -4.38
C ALA A 65 -1.86 -1.01 -3.48
N TYR A 66 -1.89 -2.22 -4.03
CA TYR A 66 -2.24 -3.45 -3.29
C TYR A 66 -1.07 -4.42 -3.19
N ILE A 67 -0.87 -5.04 -2.02
CA ILE A 67 0.26 -5.92 -1.73
C ILE A 67 0.12 -7.27 -2.45
N PHE A 68 1.20 -7.69 -3.08
CA PHE A 68 1.43 -9.04 -3.61
C PHE A 68 2.75 -9.59 -3.09
N LEU A 69 2.77 -10.90 -2.81
CA LEU A 69 3.93 -11.60 -2.29
C LEU A 69 4.51 -12.51 -3.36
N CYS A 70 5.84 -12.49 -3.50
CA CYS A 70 6.57 -13.47 -4.28
C CYS A 70 6.55 -14.85 -3.60
N ASP A 71 6.63 -15.91 -4.41
CA ASP A 71 6.74 -17.27 -3.91
C ASP A 71 7.97 -17.45 -3.00
N PRO A 72 7.94 -18.45 -2.08
CA PRO A 72 9.06 -18.70 -1.19
C PRO A 72 10.40 -18.87 -1.93
N GLY A 73 11.41 -18.08 -1.54
CA GLY A 73 12.74 -18.08 -2.15
C GLY A 73 12.92 -17.11 -3.31
N LEU A 74 11.85 -16.41 -3.72
CA LEU A 74 11.90 -15.33 -4.70
C LEU A 74 11.77 -13.97 -4.03
N LEU A 75 12.34 -12.94 -4.65
CA LEU A 75 12.27 -11.54 -4.24
C LEU A 75 11.78 -10.68 -5.40
N TYR A 76 11.15 -9.55 -5.09
CA TYR A 76 10.69 -8.66 -6.15
C TYR A 76 11.87 -7.89 -6.75
N ASN A 77 12.10 -8.10 -8.05
CA ASN A 77 13.07 -7.38 -8.87
C ASN A 77 12.39 -6.17 -9.51
N ASP A 78 12.69 -4.98 -9.03
CA ASP A 78 12.10 -3.72 -9.51
C ASP A 78 12.62 -3.29 -10.90
N VAL A 79 13.73 -3.87 -11.36
CA VAL A 79 14.25 -3.65 -12.72
C VAL A 79 13.51 -4.51 -13.75
N LEU A 80 13.16 -5.75 -13.37
CA LEU A 80 12.42 -6.67 -14.23
C LEU A 80 10.89 -6.59 -14.03
N GLU A 81 10.45 -5.87 -13.00
CA GLU A 81 9.05 -5.75 -12.57
C GLU A 81 8.39 -7.12 -12.32
N MET A 82 9.15 -8.06 -11.75
CA MET A 82 8.68 -9.42 -11.45
C MET A 82 9.44 -10.07 -10.29
N CYS A 83 8.90 -11.18 -9.78
CA CYS A 83 9.60 -12.02 -8.82
C CYS A 83 10.75 -12.77 -9.49
N ASP A 84 11.94 -12.70 -8.88
CA ASP A 84 13.17 -13.31 -9.39
C ASP A 84 13.93 -14.01 -8.25
N TRP A 85 14.94 -14.79 -8.60
CA TRP A 85 15.76 -15.51 -7.64
C TRP A 85 16.48 -14.54 -6.70
N ALA A 86 16.48 -14.85 -5.40
CA ALA A 86 17.06 -13.96 -4.40
C ALA A 86 18.54 -13.60 -4.64
N ASP A 87 19.29 -14.46 -5.33
CA ASP A 87 20.69 -14.23 -5.69
C ASP A 87 20.87 -13.16 -6.79
N ASP A 88 19.81 -12.88 -7.57
CA ASP A 88 19.80 -11.96 -8.71
C ASP A 88 19.11 -10.62 -8.41
N VAL A 89 18.62 -10.42 -7.17
CA VAL A 89 17.87 -9.22 -6.75
C VAL A 89 18.67 -8.37 -5.76
N ASP A 90 18.79 -7.07 -6.05
CA ASP A 90 19.24 -6.08 -5.07
C ASP A 90 18.04 -5.48 -4.32
N CYS A 91 17.89 -5.82 -3.04
CA CYS A 91 16.83 -5.28 -2.20
C CYS A 91 17.04 -3.82 -1.80
N GLY A 92 18.25 -3.27 -1.94
CA GLY A 92 18.61 -1.99 -1.37
C GLY A 92 18.32 -1.95 0.14
N ASN A 93 17.44 -1.03 0.55
CA ASN A 93 17.04 -0.86 1.95
C ASN A 93 15.77 -1.64 2.34
N ARG A 94 15.13 -2.35 1.39
CA ARG A 94 13.92 -3.12 1.66
C ARG A 94 14.28 -4.34 2.51
N PRO A 95 13.73 -4.50 3.72
CA PRO A 95 14.08 -5.63 4.56
C PRO A 95 13.39 -6.90 4.02
N TYR A 96 13.97 -8.08 4.27
CA TYR A 96 13.31 -9.35 3.96
C TYR A 96 12.42 -9.76 5.14
N GLN A 97 11.10 -9.65 5.01
CA GLN A 97 10.18 -10.12 6.05
C GLN A 97 9.86 -11.60 5.81
N VAL A 98 10.43 -12.47 6.65
CA VAL A 98 10.13 -13.92 6.61
C VAL A 98 8.68 -14.21 7.05
N ALA A 99 8.03 -13.25 7.70
CA ALA A 99 6.72 -13.44 8.30
C ALA A 99 5.61 -13.53 7.23
N VAL A 100 5.08 -14.74 7.06
CA VAL A 100 3.64 -14.91 6.87
C VAL A 100 2.98 -14.26 8.09
N PRO A 101 2.04 -13.31 7.95
CA PRO A 101 1.26 -12.85 9.09
C PRO A 101 0.66 -14.07 9.76
N ALA A 102 0.87 -14.24 11.06
CA ALA A 102 0.42 -15.41 11.82
C ALA A 102 -1.12 -15.55 11.91
N ASP A 103 -1.86 -14.78 11.13
CA ASP A 103 -3.29 -14.50 11.27
C ASP A 103 -4.12 -14.82 10.02
N VAL A 104 -3.59 -15.52 9.01
CA VAL A 104 -4.42 -16.01 7.87
C VAL A 104 -5.28 -17.18 8.35
N PRO A 105 -6.61 -17.03 8.57
CA PRO A 105 -7.46 -18.15 8.95
C PRO A 105 -7.78 -18.93 7.68
N GLY A 106 -7.09 -20.05 7.42
CA GLY A 106 -7.43 -20.88 6.26
C GLY A 106 -6.35 -21.82 5.71
N THR A 107 -5.13 -21.84 6.25
CA THR A 107 -4.12 -22.84 5.87
C THR A 107 -4.20 -24.07 6.79
N LEU A 108 -4.90 -25.10 6.33
CA LEU A 108 -4.77 -26.50 6.78
C LEU A 108 -4.01 -27.31 5.73
#